data_AF-A0A8S9SD92-F1
#
_entry.id   AF-A0A8S9SD92-F1
#
_cell.length_a   1.000
_cell.length_b   1.000
_cell.length_c   1.000
_cell.angle_alpha   90.00
_cell.angle_beta   90.00
_cell.angle_gamma   90.00
#
_symmetry.space_group_name_H-M   'P 1'
#
loop_
_entity.id
_entity.type
_entity.pdbx_description
1 polymer ?
#
loop_
_entity_poly.entity_id
_entity_poly.type
_entity_poly.pdbx_seq_one_letter_code
_entity_poly.pdbx_strand_id
1 'polypeptide(L)'
;MYKLVTHINEVRGLLGPLTKKSSEYCSDAAIARYLAARNGHVKKATKMLKETLKWRTQYKPEEIRWEDISREAETGKIYRANCTDKYGRPVLVMRPSCQVWCLKFLIPSS
;
A
#
# COMPACT_ATOMS: atom_id res chain seq x y z
N MET A 1 -22.59 5.07 -12.45
CA MET A 1 -22.06 3.72 -12.76
C MET A 1 -21.30 3.69 -14.09
N TYR A 2 -21.91 4.13 -15.21
CA TYR A 2 -21.31 4.11 -16.55
C TYR A 2 -19.94 4.80 -16.67
N LYS A 3 -19.78 5.98 -16.06
CA LYS A 3 -18.51 6.75 -16.10
C LYS A 3 -17.31 6.06 -15.44
N LEU A 4 -17.53 5.21 -14.44
CA LEU A 4 -16.44 4.50 -13.79
C LEU A 4 -15.94 3.35 -14.69
N VAL A 5 -16.87 2.62 -15.30
CA VAL A 5 -16.56 1.52 -16.22
C VAL A 5 -15.81 2.03 -17.46
N THR A 6 -16.20 3.18 -18.01
CA THR A 6 -15.48 3.80 -19.14
C THR A 6 -14.03 4.13 -18.77
N HIS A 7 -13.81 4.80 -17.63
CA HIS A 7 -12.45 5.13 -17.19
C HIS A 7 -11.62 3.88 -16.86
N ILE A 8 -12.21 2.82 -16.31
CA ILE A 8 -11.50 1.55 -16.07
C ILE A 8 -11.02 0.96 -17.39
N ASN A 9 -11.86 0.93 -18.42
CA ASN A 9 -11.50 0.43 -19.74
C ASN A 9 -10.41 1.28 -20.40
N GLU A 10 -10.47 2.61 -20.27
CA GLU A 10 -9.41 3.50 -20.74
C GLU A 10 -8.08 3.23 -20.03
N VAL A 11 -8.09 3.06 -18.70
CA VAL A 11 -6.88 2.69 -17.95
C VAL A 11 -6.33 1.36 -18.45
N ARG A 12 -7.17 0.33 -18.64
CA ARG A 12 -6.76 -0.97 -19.19
C ARG A 12 -6.10 -0.83 -20.56
N GLY A 13 -6.68 -0.04 -21.46
CA GLY A 13 -6.09 0.25 -22.76
C GLY A 13 -4.70 0.91 -22.65
N LEU A 14 -4.54 1.87 -21.74
CA LEU A 14 -3.26 2.58 -21.54
C LEU A 14 -2.19 1.75 -20.81
N LEU A 15 -2.57 0.72 -20.05
CA LEU A 15 -1.62 -0.21 -19.43
C LEU A 15 -0.94 -1.10 -20.48
N GLY A 16 -1.64 -1.41 -21.57
CA GLY A 16 -1.14 -2.31 -22.61
C GLY A 16 -1.13 -3.78 -22.16
N PRO A 17 -0.48 -4.67 -22.92
CA PRO A 17 -0.36 -6.08 -22.56
C PRO A 17 0.44 -6.23 -21.26
N LEU A 18 -0.18 -6.91 -20.28
CA LEU A 18 0.43 -7.19 -18.98
C LEU A 18 0.83 -8.66 -18.90
N THR A 19 1.90 -8.95 -18.15
CA THR A 19 2.22 -10.32 -17.74
C THR A 19 1.11 -10.86 -16.83
N LYS A 20 0.99 -12.20 -16.74
CA LYS A 20 -0.02 -12.86 -15.87
C LYS A 20 0.04 -12.33 -14.43
N LYS A 21 1.23 -12.25 -13.85
CA LYS A 21 1.48 -11.73 -12.49
C LYS A 21 1.04 -10.28 -12.32
N SER A 22 1.32 -9.40 -13.30
CA SER A 22 0.88 -8.00 -13.24
C SER A 22 -0.63 -7.83 -13.42
N SER A 23 -1.26 -8.73 -14.18
CA SER A 23 -2.71 -8.72 -14.41
C SER A 23 -3.50 -8.97 -13.12
N GLU A 24 -3.01 -9.85 -12.25
CA GLU A 24 -3.62 -10.14 -10.94
C GLU A 24 -3.74 -8.88 -10.06
N TYR A 25 -2.80 -7.94 -10.19
CA TYR A 25 -2.80 -6.67 -9.45
C TYR A 25 -3.69 -5.58 -10.09
N CYS A 26 -4.23 -5.82 -11.28
CA CYS A 26 -4.99 -4.85 -12.07
C CYS A 26 -6.47 -5.24 -12.22
N SER A 27 -7.09 -5.80 -11.18
CA SER A 27 -8.53 -6.03 -11.14
C SER A 27 -9.32 -4.70 -11.23
N ASP A 28 -10.59 -4.76 -11.64
CA ASP A 28 -11.42 -3.55 -11.77
C ASP A 28 -11.53 -2.78 -10.45
N ALA A 29 -11.64 -3.50 -9.33
CA ALA A 29 -11.62 -2.92 -8.00
C ALA A 29 -10.29 -2.22 -7.69
N ALA A 30 -9.15 -2.79 -8.12
CA ALA A 30 -7.85 -2.14 -7.97
C ALA A 30 -7.76 -0.86 -8.80
N ILE A 31 -8.11 -0.92 -10.08
CA ILE A 31 -8.10 0.24 -10.99
C ILE A 31 -9.03 1.34 -10.45
N ALA A 32 -10.22 0.98 -9.95
CA ALA A 32 -11.15 1.91 -9.33
C ALA A 32 -10.53 2.64 -8.12
N ARG A 33 -9.72 1.97 -7.29
CA ARG A 33 -9.00 2.63 -6.18
C ARG A 33 -8.00 3.68 -6.67
N TYR A 34 -7.23 3.39 -7.74
CA TYR A 34 -6.31 4.37 -8.32
C TYR A 34 -7.04 5.56 -8.96
N LEU A 35 -8.17 5.30 -9.63
CA LEU A 35 -9.03 6.35 -10.17
C LEU A 35 -9.58 7.24 -9.05
N ALA A 36 -10.12 6.65 -7.98
CA ALA A 36 -10.60 7.40 -6.82
C ALA A 36 -9.49 8.26 -6.19
N ALA A 37 -8.28 7.70 -6.01
CA ALA A 37 -7.12 8.42 -5.46
C ALA A 37 -6.61 9.57 -6.35
N ARG A 38 -7.03 9.63 -7.61
CA ARG A 38 -6.67 10.69 -8.58
C ARG A 38 -7.91 11.42 -9.10
N ASN A 39 -9.00 11.43 -8.34
CA ASN A 39 -10.25 12.13 -8.66
C ASN A 39 -10.78 11.80 -10.07
N GLY A 40 -10.66 10.55 -10.49
CA GLY A 40 -11.07 10.05 -11.80
C GLY A 40 -10.14 10.41 -12.95
N HIS A 41 -8.98 11.02 -12.71
CA HIS A 41 -8.06 11.44 -13.77
C HIS A 41 -7.28 10.25 -14.34
N VAL A 42 -7.78 9.70 -15.47
CA VAL A 42 -7.29 8.48 -16.13
C VAL A 42 -5.76 8.45 -16.28
N LYS A 43 -5.15 9.42 -16.97
CA LYS A 43 -3.69 9.43 -17.22
C LYS A 43 -2.85 9.41 -15.93
N LYS A 44 -3.28 10.12 -14.89
CA LYS A 44 -2.59 10.17 -13.58
C LYS A 44 -2.75 8.85 -12.83
N ALA A 45 -3.94 8.26 -12.88
CA ALA A 45 -4.21 6.94 -12.29
C ALA A 45 -3.37 5.85 -12.99
N THR A 46 -3.32 5.84 -14.32
CA THR A 46 -2.49 4.91 -15.09
C THR A 46 -1.01 5.05 -14.76
N LYS A 47 -0.48 6.29 -14.70
CA LYS A 47 0.92 6.53 -14.32
C LYS A 47 1.24 5.95 -12.94
N MET A 48 0.39 6.24 -11.96
CA MET A 48 0.55 5.74 -10.58
C MET A 48 0.49 4.21 -10.52
N LEU A 49 -0.43 3.57 -11.26
CA LEU A 49 -0.54 2.13 -11.32
C LEU A 49 0.70 1.48 -11.96
N LYS A 50 1.24 2.06 -13.05
CA LYS A 50 2.50 1.60 -13.66
C LYS A 50 3.69 1.70 -12.68
N GLU A 51 3.78 2.78 -11.92
CA GLU A 51 4.80 2.94 -10.88
C GLU A 51 4.65 1.88 -9.78
N THR A 52 3.42 1.57 -9.36
CA THR A 52 3.19 0.49 -8.38
C THR A 52 3.56 -0.88 -8.94
N LEU A 53 3.24 -1.20 -10.19
CA LEU A 53 3.65 -2.46 -10.81
C LEU A 53 5.19 -2.58 -10.87
N LYS A 54 5.89 -1.50 -11.22
CA LYS A 54 7.36 -1.46 -11.18
C LYS A 54 7.89 -1.71 -9.77
N TRP A 55 7.32 -1.02 -8.78
CA TRP A 55 7.70 -1.18 -7.37
C TRP A 55 7.48 -2.62 -6.87
N ARG A 56 6.36 -3.26 -7.21
CA ARG A 56 6.09 -4.65 -6.83
C ARG A 56 7.07 -5.63 -7.47
N THR A 57 7.45 -5.42 -8.73
CA THR A 57 8.47 -6.25 -9.39
C THR A 57 9.84 -6.10 -8.72
N GLN A 58 10.18 -4.89 -8.27
CA GLN A 58 11.47 -4.59 -7.65
C GLN A 58 11.56 -5.09 -6.19
N TYR A 59 10.55 -4.82 -5.38
CA TYR A 59 10.57 -5.06 -3.93
C TYR A 59 9.83 -6.32 -3.49
N LYS A 60 9.03 -6.92 -4.39
CA LYS A 60 8.36 -8.22 -4.22
C LYS A 60 7.73 -8.40 -2.82
N PRO A 61 6.75 -7.55 -2.46
CA PRO A 61 6.13 -7.60 -1.15
C PRO A 61 5.50 -8.96 -0.80
N GLU A 62 5.15 -9.77 -1.80
CA GLU A 62 4.67 -11.14 -1.63
C GLU A 62 5.71 -12.12 -1.07
N GLU A 63 7.00 -11.78 -1.09
CA GLU A 63 8.08 -12.61 -0.53
C GLU A 63 8.34 -12.30 0.95
N ILE A 64 7.71 -11.27 1.53
CA ILE A 64 7.90 -10.88 2.94
C ILE A 64 7.30 -11.93 3.86
N ARG A 65 8.10 -12.45 4.80
CA ARG A 65 7.66 -13.42 5.81
C ARG A 65 7.53 -12.78 7.19
N TRP A 66 6.76 -13.41 8.07
CA TRP A 66 6.59 -12.93 9.45
C TRP A 66 7.92 -12.91 10.21
N GLU A 67 8.76 -13.93 10.01
CA GLU A 67 10.06 -14.06 10.65
C GLU A 67 10.99 -12.87 10.33
N ASP A 68 10.85 -12.26 9.16
CA ASP A 68 11.65 -11.11 8.73
C ASP A 68 11.23 -9.82 9.44
N ILE A 69 9.98 -9.73 9.90
CA ILE A 69 9.36 -8.51 10.44
C ILE A 69 8.98 -8.59 11.91
N SER A 70 8.93 -9.77 12.51
CA SER A 70 8.39 -9.99 13.86
C SER A 70 9.11 -9.13 14.89
N ARG A 71 10.44 -9.13 14.87
CA ARG A 71 11.29 -8.35 15.77
C ARG A 71 11.02 -6.85 15.70
N GLU A 72 10.76 -6.34 14.51
CA GLU A 72 10.45 -4.92 14.32
C GLU A 72 8.99 -4.59 14.70
N ALA A 73 8.09 -5.58 14.65
CA ALA A 73 6.66 -5.43 14.98
C ALA A 73 6.38 -5.56 16.50
N GLU A 74 7.19 -6.34 17.22
CA GLU A 74 7.02 -6.66 18.65
C GLU A 74 6.96 -5.41 19.55
N THR A 75 7.63 -4.32 19.17
CA THR A 75 7.76 -3.15 20.05
C THR A 75 6.51 -2.27 20.09
N GLY A 76 5.50 -2.53 19.25
CA GLY A 76 4.31 -1.68 19.17
C GLY A 76 4.60 -0.25 18.69
N LYS A 77 5.73 -0.08 17.96
CA LYS A 77 6.12 1.19 17.33
C LYS A 77 5.17 1.63 16.23
N ILE A 78 4.45 0.71 15.60
CA ILE A 78 3.41 1.00 14.60
C ILE A 78 2.20 0.14 14.95
N TYR A 79 1.04 0.76 15.11
CA TYR A 79 -0.21 0.03 15.36
C TYR A 79 -1.41 0.77 14.77
N ARG A 80 -2.47 0.01 14.44
CA ARG A 80 -3.76 0.58 14.06
C ARG A 80 -4.53 0.94 15.32
N ALA A 81 -4.97 2.19 15.45
CA ALA A 81 -5.81 2.59 16.57
C ALA A 81 -7.19 1.92 16.49
N ASN A 82 -7.78 1.66 17.65
CA ASN A 82 -9.15 1.14 17.74
C ASN A 82 -10.22 2.21 17.46
N CYS A 83 -9.81 3.44 17.19
CA CYS A 83 -10.68 4.56 16.84
C CYS A 83 -10.44 5.02 15.39
N THR A 84 -11.43 5.70 14.86
CA THR A 84 -11.36 6.43 13.58
C THR A 84 -11.22 7.92 13.84
N ASP A 85 -10.75 8.65 12.82
CA ASP A 85 -10.77 10.11 12.88
C ASP A 85 -12.20 10.67 12.70
N LYS A 86 -12.34 12.00 12.78
CA LYS A 86 -13.63 12.69 12.59
C LYS A 86 -14.30 12.49 11.22
N TYR A 87 -13.58 11.93 10.25
CA TYR A 87 -14.06 11.62 8.92
C TYR A 87 -14.23 10.10 8.69
N GLY A 88 -14.14 9.29 9.76
CA GLY A 88 -14.29 7.85 9.69
C GLY A 88 -13.08 7.10 9.09
N ARG A 89 -11.93 7.75 8.95
CA ARG A 89 -10.74 7.14 8.37
C ARG A 89 -9.97 6.33 9.44
N PRO A 90 -9.39 5.17 9.07
CA PRO A 90 -8.56 4.40 9.99
C PRO A 90 -7.29 5.19 10.37
N VAL A 91 -6.91 5.13 11.65
CA VAL A 91 -5.73 5.82 12.17
C VAL A 91 -4.59 4.81 12.38
N LEU A 92 -3.43 5.09 11.76
CA LEU A 92 -2.18 4.37 12.00
C LEU A 92 -1.29 5.24 12.89
N VAL A 93 -0.95 4.74 14.08
CA VAL A 93 -0.11 5.45 15.05
C VAL A 93 1.33 4.95 14.94
N MET A 94 2.28 5.88 14.87
CA MET A 94 3.71 5.60 14.92
C MET A 94 4.30 6.19 16.20
N ARG A 95 5.03 5.38 16.97
CA ARG A 95 5.74 5.72 18.20
C ARG A 95 7.26 5.51 17.99
N PRO A 96 7.99 6.55 17.51
CA PRO A 96 9.43 6.44 17.26
C PRO A 96 10.24 6.03 18.51
N SER A 97 9.78 6.42 19.70
CA SER A 97 10.42 6.04 20.97
C SER A 97 10.43 4.54 21.25
N CYS A 98 9.54 3.77 20.61
CA CYS A 98 9.49 2.32 20.71
C CYS A 98 10.35 1.62 19.66
N GLN A 99 11.25 2.32 18.97
CA GLN A 99 12.17 1.69 18.02
C GLN A 99 13.13 0.75 18.75
N VAL A 100 13.41 -0.43 18.16
CA VAL A 100 14.21 -1.51 18.78
C VAL A 100 15.57 -1.00 19.30
N TRP A 101 16.19 -0.05 18.59
CA TRP A 101 17.45 0.54 19.00
C TRP A 101 17.31 1.45 20.23
N CYS A 102 16.21 2.22 20.34
CA CYS A 102 15.94 3.08 21.49
C CYS A 102 15.74 2.30 22.79
N LEU A 103 15.16 1.09 22.73
CA LEU A 103 14.98 0.22 23.89
C LEU A 103 16.32 -0.32 24.43
N LYS A 104 17.32 -0.53 23.57
CA LYS A 104 18.66 -0.98 23.97
C LYS A 104 19.45 0.08 24.77
N PHE A 105 19.08 1.37 24.69
CA PHE A 105 19.68 2.43 25.51
C PHE A 105 19.06 2.54 26.91
N LEU A 106 17.91 1.91 27.14
CA LEU A 106 17.16 2.01 28.40
C LEU A 106 17.34 0.79 29.31
N ILE A 107 17.91 -0.30 28.81
CA ILE A 107 18.23 -1.49 29.59
C ILE A 107 19.75 -1.64 29.56
N PRO A 108 20.47 -1.27 30.64
CA PRO A 108 21.89 -1.57 30.72
C PRO A 108 22.06 -3.09 30.66
N SER A 109 22.94 -3.55 29.79
CA SER A 109 23.36 -4.95 29.72
C SER A 109 23.80 -5.41 31.11
N SER A 110 23.00 -6.27 31.75
CA SER A 110 23.42 -7.07 32.91
C SER A 110 24.39 -8.15 32.49
#